data_AF-H2ZSS2-F1
#
_entry.id   AF-H2ZSS2-F1
#
_cell.length_a   1.000
_cell.length_b   1.000
_cell.length_c   1.000
_cell.angle_alpha   90.00
_cell.angle_beta   90.00
_cell.angle_gamma   90.00
#
_symmetry.space_group_name_H-M   'P 1'
#
loop_
_entity.id
_entity.type
_entity.pdbx_description
1 polymer ?
#
loop_
_entity_poly.entity_id
_entity_poly.type
_entity_poly.pdbx_seq_one_letter_code
_entity_poly.pdbx_strand_id
1 'polypeptide(L)'
;MEFRRQKKYVNLTGDRQADLYPYSLQFYLQPPTENISLSEFETFAIERLKLLKTVENLGVSYIKMSNDYEKKLEIELKNLKFPYRQVLSDEIKNYDYDQRRKDHISHFILRLSYCQS
;
A
#
# COMPACT_ATOMS: atom_id res chain seq x y z
N MET A 1 0.44 39.15 -28.52
CA MET A 1 0.20 38.76 -27.10
C MET A 1 -0.27 37.31 -27.10
N GLU A 2 0.66 36.35 -27.09
CA GLU A 2 0.30 34.91 -27.09
C GLU A 2 0.15 34.41 -25.65
N PHE A 3 -1.09 34.08 -25.27
CA PHE A 3 -1.37 33.49 -23.97
C PHE A 3 -1.07 31.99 -23.99
N ARG A 4 0.14 31.62 -23.54
CA ARG A 4 0.49 30.22 -23.22
C ARG A 4 -0.36 29.76 -22.03
N ARG A 5 -1.38 28.93 -22.30
CA ARG A 5 -2.12 28.16 -21.27
C ARG A 5 -1.17 27.15 -20.62
N GLN A 6 -0.64 27.49 -19.45
CA GLN A 6 0.00 26.51 -18.57
C GLN A 6 -1.08 25.55 -18.06
N LYS A 7 -1.01 24.28 -18.47
CA LYS A 7 -1.78 23.20 -17.84
C LYS A 7 -1.29 23.07 -16.40
N LYS A 8 -2.07 23.60 -15.44
CA LYS A 8 -1.88 23.30 -14.01
C LYS A 8 -2.19 21.81 -13.81
N TYR A 9 -1.15 20.99 -13.69
CA TYR A 9 -1.31 19.68 -13.06
C TYR A 9 -1.68 19.96 -11.61
N VAL A 10 -2.93 19.66 -11.26
CA VAL A 10 -3.38 19.70 -9.87
C VAL A 10 -2.71 18.51 -9.20
N ASN A 11 -1.75 18.76 -8.33
CA ASN A 11 -1.20 17.72 -7.48
C ASN A 11 -2.33 17.23 -6.56
N LEU A 12 -2.89 16.06 -6.86
CA LEU A 12 -3.97 15.41 -6.11
C LEU A 12 -3.49 14.80 -4.80
N THR A 13 -2.18 14.77 -4.57
CA THR A 13 -1.59 14.55 -3.26
C THR A 13 -1.95 15.75 -2.39
N GLY A 14 -3.11 15.68 -1.74
CA GLY A 14 -3.43 16.55 -0.60
C GLY A 14 -2.26 16.54 0.38
N ASP A 15 -2.08 17.64 1.11
CA ASP A 15 -1.02 17.81 2.10
C ASP A 15 -0.76 16.48 2.82
N ARG A 16 0.45 15.93 2.64
CA ARG A 16 0.86 14.66 3.24
C ARG A 16 0.90 14.83 4.75
N GLN A 17 -0.26 14.72 5.39
CA GLN A 17 -0.37 14.74 6.83
C GLN A 17 0.25 13.43 7.30
N ALA A 18 1.50 13.49 7.77
CA ALA A 18 2.20 12.35 8.35
C ALA A 18 1.35 11.65 9.45
N ASP A 19 0.38 12.37 10.01
CA ASP A 19 -0.60 11.92 11.00
C ASP A 19 -1.65 10.92 10.46
N LEU A 20 -1.91 10.85 9.14
CA LEU A 20 -2.92 9.94 8.58
C LEU A 20 -2.49 8.47 8.66
N TYR A 21 -1.18 8.21 8.51
CA TYR A 21 -0.62 6.86 8.50
C TYR A 21 0.56 6.74 9.46
N PRO A 22 0.33 6.81 10.79
CA PRO A 22 1.40 6.86 11.78
C PRO A 22 2.10 5.51 11.99
N TYR A 23 1.42 4.40 11.70
CA TYR A 23 1.92 3.03 11.91
C TYR A 23 1.67 2.12 10.71
N SER A 24 2.54 1.13 10.55
CA SER A 24 2.46 0.11 9.49
C SER A 24 1.39 -0.96 9.73
N LEU A 25 1.04 -1.21 10.99
CA LEU A 25 -0.01 -2.16 11.37
C LEU A 25 -1.32 -1.41 11.61
N GLN A 26 -2.37 -1.77 10.87
CA GLN A 26 -3.66 -1.11 10.93
C GLN A 26 -4.82 -2.12 10.98
N PHE A 27 -5.90 -1.76 11.68
CA PHE A 27 -7.13 -2.58 11.75
C PHE A 27 -8.13 -2.30 10.61
N TYR A 28 -7.84 -1.34 9.73
CA TYR A 28 -8.68 -0.99 8.57
C TYR A 28 -10.16 -0.70 8.91
N LEU A 29 -10.37 0.10 9.97
CA LEU A 29 -11.71 0.44 10.50
C LEU A 29 -12.39 1.54 9.69
N GLN A 30 -11.67 2.60 9.35
CA GLN A 30 -12.20 3.76 8.63
C GLN A 30 -11.80 3.68 7.15
N PRO A 31 -12.74 3.91 6.21
CA PRO A 31 -12.41 3.93 4.79
C PRO A 31 -11.53 5.13 4.43
N PRO A 32 -10.61 4.99 3.45
CA PRO A 32 -9.82 6.12 2.95
C PRO A 32 -10.73 7.14 2.25
N THR A 33 -10.57 8.42 2.57
CA THR A 33 -11.32 9.54 1.97
C THR A 33 -10.55 10.24 0.85
N GLU A 34 -9.36 9.74 0.51
CA GLU A 34 -8.48 10.30 -0.50
C GLU A 34 -8.92 9.91 -1.91
N ASN A 35 -8.77 10.82 -2.87
CA ASN A 35 -8.97 10.52 -4.28
C ASN A 35 -7.69 9.95 -4.89
N ILE A 36 -7.82 8.87 -5.68
CA ILE A 36 -6.71 8.25 -6.41
C ILE A 36 -7.02 8.19 -7.90
N SER A 37 -5.98 8.12 -8.74
CA SER A 37 -6.15 7.88 -10.17
C SER A 37 -6.64 6.45 -10.44
N LEU A 38 -7.31 6.23 -11.58
CA LEU A 38 -7.73 4.89 -11.99
C LEU A 38 -6.53 3.94 -12.16
N SER A 39 -5.41 4.44 -12.69
CA SER A 39 -4.17 3.66 -12.81
C SER A 39 -3.60 3.24 -11.45
N GLU A 40 -3.65 4.11 -10.44
CA GLU A 40 -3.25 3.75 -9.07
C GLU A 40 -4.21 2.73 -8.47
N PHE A 41 -5.52 2.90 -8.68
CA PHE A 41 -6.54 1.96 -8.22
C PHE A 41 -6.26 0.54 -8.73
N GLU A 42 -6.05 0.39 -10.04
CA GLU A 42 -5.73 -0.90 -10.66
C GLU A 42 -4.41 -1.49 -10.15
N THR A 43 -3.38 -0.65 -10.07
CA THR A 43 -2.04 -1.06 -9.59
C THR A 43 -2.12 -1.58 -8.15
N PHE A 44 -2.79 -0.84 -7.27
CA PHE A 44 -2.96 -1.20 -5.86
C PHE A 44 -3.75 -2.50 -5.70
N ALA A 45 -4.82 -2.69 -6.47
CA ALA A 45 -5.59 -3.93 -6.46
C ALA A 45 -4.73 -5.14 -6.86
N ILE A 46 -3.97 -5.03 -7.96
CA ILE A 46 -3.13 -6.11 -8.47
C ILE A 46 -2.01 -6.45 -7.48
N GLU A 47 -1.33 -5.45 -6.93
CA GLU A 47 -0.21 -5.66 -6.01
C GLU A 47 -0.68 -6.28 -4.69
N ARG A 48 -1.83 -5.87 -4.14
CA ARG A 48 -2.40 -6.49 -2.94
C ARG A 48 -2.88 -7.91 -3.21
N LEU A 49 -3.49 -8.17 -4.36
CA LEU A 49 -3.87 -9.52 -4.76
C LEU A 49 -2.66 -10.44 -4.86
N LYS A 50 -1.56 -9.98 -5.45
CA LYS A 50 -0.29 -10.72 -5.48
C LYS A 50 0.21 -11.02 -4.08
N LEU A 51 0.20 -10.04 -3.18
CA LEU A 51 0.61 -10.24 -1.79
C LEU A 51 -0.22 -11.32 -1.09
N LEU A 52 -1.55 -11.28 -1.21
CA LEU A 52 -2.43 -12.27 -0.59
C LEU A 52 -2.18 -13.68 -1.14
N LYS A 53 -1.99 -13.82 -2.47
CA LYS A 53 -1.62 -15.10 -3.08
C LYS A 53 -0.27 -15.61 -2.59
N THR A 54 0.72 -14.73 -2.41
CA THR A 54 2.01 -15.09 -1.84
C THR A 54 1.85 -15.60 -0.41
N VAL A 55 1.05 -14.93 0.43
CA VAL A 55 0.78 -15.38 1.80
C VAL A 55 0.13 -16.76 1.83
N GLU A 56 -0.84 -17.01 0.94
CA GLU A 56 -1.47 -18.32 0.78
C GLU A 56 -0.45 -19.41 0.38
N ASN A 57 0.33 -19.15 -0.68
CA ASN A 57 1.34 -20.09 -1.19
C ASN A 57 2.42 -20.42 -0.13
N LEU A 58 2.89 -19.41 0.60
CA LEU A 58 3.86 -19.59 1.68
C LEU A 58 3.26 -20.38 2.85
N GLY A 59 1.97 -20.19 3.15
CA GLY A 59 1.27 -20.95 4.19
C GLY A 59 1.10 -22.44 3.87
N VAL A 60 1.13 -22.81 2.59
CA VAL A 60 1.15 -24.21 2.14
C VAL A 60 2.58 -24.77 2.12
N SER A 61 3.56 -23.96 1.72
CA SER A 61 4.93 -24.40 1.50
C SER A 61 5.79 -24.41 2.78
N TYR A 62 5.42 -23.64 3.80
CA TYR A 62 6.19 -23.45 5.04
C TYR A 62 5.28 -23.49 6.26
N ILE A 63 5.89 -23.83 7.41
CA ILE A 63 5.24 -23.64 8.71
C ILE A 63 5.16 -22.14 9.00
N LYS A 64 3.98 -21.65 9.34
CA LYS A 64 3.78 -20.24 9.75
C LYS A 64 4.71 -19.90 10.90
N MET A 65 5.30 -18.70 10.88
CA MET A 65 6.27 -18.23 11.87
C MET A 65 7.63 -18.96 11.86
N SER A 66 7.88 -19.84 10.88
CA SER A 66 9.24 -20.35 10.69
C SER A 66 10.15 -19.26 10.12
N ASN A 67 11.44 -19.35 10.42
CA ASN A 67 12.44 -18.40 9.90
C ASN A 67 12.40 -18.29 8.36
N ASP A 68 12.14 -19.40 7.66
CA ASP A 68 12.08 -19.41 6.19
C ASP A 68 10.80 -18.75 5.67
N TYR A 69 9.66 -18.93 6.36
CA TYR A 69 8.41 -18.23 6.07
C TYR A 69 8.59 -16.71 6.25
N GLU A 70 9.13 -16.29 7.39
CA GLU A 70 9.31 -14.86 7.70
C GLU A 70 10.26 -14.17 6.70
N LYS A 71 11.41 -14.77 6.40
CA LYS A 71 12.37 -14.22 5.43
C LYS A 71 11.75 -14.08 4.04
N LYS A 72 11.03 -15.10 3.56
CA LYS A 72 10.39 -15.03 2.25
C LYS A 72 9.27 -14.00 2.22
N LEU A 73 8.46 -13.94 3.27
CA LEU A 73 7.39 -12.95 3.38
C LEU A 73 7.96 -11.53 3.40
N GLU A 74 9.05 -11.28 4.14
CA GLU A 74 9.72 -9.98 4.19
C GLU A 74 10.25 -9.54 2.81
N ILE A 75 10.86 -10.47 2.06
CA ILE A 75 11.34 -10.22 0.69
C ILE A 75 10.18 -9.81 -0.22
N GLU A 76 9.05 -10.52 -0.15
CA GLU A 76 7.89 -10.27 -0.99
C GLU A 76 7.18 -8.96 -0.65
N LEU A 77 7.04 -8.65 0.65
CA LEU A 77 6.55 -7.35 1.11
C LEU A 77 7.42 -6.21 0.58
N LYS A 78 8.75 -6.36 0.66
CA LYS A 78 9.70 -5.36 0.15
C LYS A 78 9.59 -5.19 -1.37
N ASN A 79 9.52 -6.29 -2.13
CA ASN A 79 9.39 -6.27 -3.59
C ASN A 79 8.10 -5.58 -4.05
N LEU A 80 7.00 -5.88 -3.36
CA LEU A 80 5.69 -5.29 -3.62
C LEU A 80 5.51 -3.92 -2.96
N LYS A 81 6.54 -3.34 -2.32
CA LYS A 81 6.50 -2.04 -1.63
C LYS A 81 5.36 -1.93 -0.62
N PHE A 82 5.17 -2.96 0.19
CA PHE A 82 4.32 -2.93 1.38
C PHE A 82 5.16 -2.74 2.64
N PRO A 83 4.55 -2.24 3.73
CA PRO A 83 5.25 -2.11 5.00
C PRO A 83 5.72 -3.48 5.51
N TYR A 84 7.00 -3.58 5.88
CA TYR A 84 7.59 -4.82 6.43
C TYR A 84 8.38 -4.59 7.73
N ARG A 85 8.80 -3.34 8.02
CA ARG A 85 9.48 -2.97 9.26
C ARG A 85 9.30 -1.47 9.53
N GLN A 86 9.18 -1.10 10.80
CA GLN A 86 9.29 0.31 11.20
C GLN A 86 10.73 0.79 11.05
N VAL A 87 10.92 1.88 10.30
CA VAL A 87 12.24 2.48 10.10
C VAL A 87 12.30 3.85 10.78
N LEU A 88 13.40 4.11 11.49
CA LEU A 88 13.55 5.26 12.39
C LEU A 88 14.15 6.52 11.74
N SER A 89 14.63 6.47 10.48
CA SER A 89 15.28 7.61 9.83
C SER A 89 14.30 8.50 9.06
N ASP A 90 14.53 9.82 9.07
CA ASP A 90 13.61 10.83 8.53
C ASP A 90 13.37 10.75 7.02
N GLU A 91 14.39 10.45 6.21
CA GLU A 91 14.24 10.28 4.76
C GLU A 91 13.38 9.06 4.40
N ILE A 92 13.41 8.03 5.25
CA ILE A 92 12.63 6.80 5.07
C ILE A 92 11.18 6.99 5.55
N LYS A 93 10.87 7.99 6.37
CA LYS A 93 9.50 8.28 6.82
C LYS A 93 8.54 8.56 5.67
N ASN A 94 8.98 9.31 4.65
CA ASN A 94 8.16 9.58 3.47
C ASN A 94 7.92 8.32 2.63
N TYR A 95 8.94 7.49 2.49
CA TYR A 95 8.82 6.21 1.78
C TYR A 95 7.88 5.25 2.51
N ASP A 96 7.98 5.18 3.84
CA ASP A 96 7.11 4.37 4.70
C ASP A 96 5.66 4.88 4.66
N TYR A 97 5.44 6.21 4.62
CA TYR A 97 4.10 6.79 4.43
C TYR A 97 3.42 6.28 3.16
N ASP A 98 4.11 6.30 2.01
CA ASP A 98 3.54 5.85 0.74
C ASP A 98 3.20 4.34 0.77
N GLN A 99 4.01 3.53 1.44
CA GLN A 99 3.74 2.11 1.64
C GLN A 99 2.50 1.86 2.51
N ARG A 100 2.34 2.62 3.60
CA ARG A 100 1.18 2.53 4.50
C ARG A 100 -0.10 3.00 3.82
N ARG A 101 -0.02 4.12 3.09
CA ARG A 101 -1.12 4.63 2.26
C ARG A 101 -1.58 3.57 1.26
N LYS A 102 -0.63 2.96 0.54
CA LYS A 102 -0.91 1.89 -0.42
C LYS A 102 -1.56 0.68 0.27
N ASP A 103 -1.04 0.24 1.41
CA ASP A 103 -1.61 -0.86 2.19
C ASP A 103 -3.06 -0.59 2.61
N HIS A 104 -3.33 0.60 3.15
CA HIS A 104 -4.67 1.00 3.56
C HIS A 104 -5.66 1.03 2.38
N ILE A 105 -5.30 1.73 1.30
CA ILE A 105 -6.20 1.90 0.15
C ILE A 105 -6.44 0.57 -0.55
N SER A 106 -5.38 -0.19 -0.83
CA SER A 106 -5.49 -1.47 -1.54
C SER A 106 -6.35 -2.51 -0.80
N HIS A 107 -6.32 -2.49 0.54
CA HIS A 107 -7.19 -3.32 1.36
C HIS A 107 -8.68 -3.02 1.14
N PHE A 108 -9.07 -1.74 1.14
CA PHE A 108 -10.46 -1.34 0.88
C PHE A 108 -10.89 -1.58 -0.57
N ILE A 109 -9.97 -1.44 -1.53
CA ILE A 109 -10.25 -1.80 -2.93
C ILE A 109 -10.65 -3.28 -3.05
N LEU A 110 -9.87 -4.18 -2.45
CA LEU A 110 -10.17 -5.61 -2.53
C LEU A 110 -11.42 -6.03 -1.75
N ARG A 111 -11.88 -5.26 -0.75
CA ARG A 111 -13.18 -5.55 -0.12
C ARG A 111 -14.33 -5.53 -1.13
N LEU A 112 -14.25 -4.68 -2.16
CA LEU A 112 -15.28 -4.61 -3.21
C LEU A 112 -15.29 -5.84 -4.13
N SER A 113 -14.13 -6.48 -4.34
CA SER A 113 -14.04 -7.67 -5.17
C SER A 113 -14.36 -8.95 -4.41
N TYR A 114 -13.96 -9.05 -3.13
CA TYR A 114 -14.12 -10.26 -2.32
C TYR A 114 -15.44 -10.34 -1.53
N CYS A 115 -16.30 -9.33 -1.57
CA CYS A 115 -17.60 -9.36 -0.87
C CYS A 115 -18.74 -10.02 -1.65
N GLN A 116 -18.48 -10.50 -2.86
CA GLN A 116 -19.51 -11.00 -3.78
C GLN A 116 -19.85 -12.49 -3.59
N SER A 117 -19.10 -13.20 -2.76
CA SER A 117 -19.26 -14.64 -2.49
C SER A 117 -19.76 -14.91 -1.08
#